data_AF-A0A661BQ18-F1
#
_entry.id   AF-A0A661BQ18-F1
#
_cell.length_a   1.000
_cell.length_b   1.000
_cell.length_c   1.000
_cell.angle_alpha   90.00
_cell.angle_beta   90.00
_cell.angle_gamma   90.00
#
_symmetry.space_group_name_H-M   'P 1'
#
loop_
_entity.id
_entity.type
_entity.pdbx_description
1 polymer ?
#
loop_
_entity_poly.entity_id
_entity_poly.type
_entity_poly.pdbx_seq_one_letter_code
_entity_poly.pdbx_strand_id
1 'polypeptide(L)'
;MKKRFLEKSLVLTVITMCLCVISISGCGRIESRGQADKLERTVTDYASALRWSYYREAVSYHVTRDGKYPDVDIEELEKIEVTDVNFISKTLIPSSEKDGVNEARIVAEVIYYNKDRGTLKEMQLDQIWWYNAEIKHWLIETDFPVFK
;
A
#
# COMPACT_ATOMS: atom_id res chain seq x y z
N MET A 1 -43.82 -45.43 -17.58
CA MET A 1 -42.79 -45.27 -16.52
C MET A 1 -41.60 -44.37 -16.94
N LYS A 2 -41.21 -44.28 -18.23
CA LYS A 2 -40.07 -43.46 -18.72
C LYS A 2 -40.21 -41.93 -18.59
N LYS A 3 -41.41 -41.34 -18.73
CA LYS A 3 -41.62 -39.86 -18.71
C LYS A 3 -41.28 -39.21 -17.36
N ARG A 4 -41.71 -39.80 -16.23
CA ARG A 4 -41.41 -39.33 -14.86
C ARG A 4 -39.93 -39.40 -14.50
N PHE A 5 -39.14 -40.22 -15.19
CA PHE A 5 -37.69 -40.32 -14.97
C PHE A 5 -36.94 -39.22 -15.72
N LEU A 6 -37.37 -38.88 -16.94
CA LEU A 6 -36.81 -37.77 -17.71
C LEU A 6 -37.08 -36.40 -17.05
N GLU A 7 -38.27 -36.16 -16.51
CA GLU A 7 -38.60 -34.89 -15.85
C GLU A 7 -37.76 -34.65 -14.60
N LYS A 8 -37.53 -35.71 -13.80
CA LYS A 8 -36.65 -35.64 -12.62
C LYS A 8 -35.19 -35.42 -13.00
N SER A 9 -34.73 -36.05 -14.09
CA SER A 9 -33.39 -35.84 -14.63
C SER A 9 -33.20 -34.40 -15.11
N LEU A 10 -34.18 -33.84 -15.82
CA LEU A 10 -34.13 -32.47 -16.34
C LEU A 10 -34.12 -31.43 -15.20
N VAL A 11 -34.96 -31.63 -14.18
CA VAL A 11 -35.01 -30.76 -12.98
C VAL A 11 -33.69 -30.84 -12.21
N LEU A 12 -33.10 -32.03 -12.07
CA LEU A 12 -31.81 -32.20 -11.39
C LEU A 12 -30.69 -31.49 -12.16
N THR A 13 -30.65 -31.60 -13.49
CA THR A 13 -29.66 -30.91 -14.33
C THR A 13 -29.80 -29.38 -14.26
N VAL A 14 -31.03 -28.86 -14.25
CA VAL A 14 -31.28 -27.41 -14.11
C VAL A 14 -30.87 -26.89 -12.74
N ILE A 15 -31.13 -27.65 -11.66
CA ILE A 15 -30.70 -27.27 -10.30
C ILE A 15 -29.17 -27.28 -10.19
N THR A 16 -28.49 -28.29 -10.73
CA THR A 16 -27.02 -28.33 -10.76
C THR A 16 -26.43 -27.18 -11.58
N MET A 17 -27.04 -26.84 -12.72
CA MET A 17 -26.63 -25.70 -13.55
C MET A 17 -26.83 -24.36 -12.84
N CYS A 18 -27.96 -24.15 -12.17
CA CYS A 18 -28.20 -22.94 -11.37
C CYS A 18 -27.22 -22.80 -10.19
N LEU A 19 -26.82 -23.91 -9.55
CA LEU A 19 -25.83 -23.88 -8.47
C LEU A 19 -24.45 -23.39 -8.94
N CYS A 20 -24.03 -23.78 -10.16
CA CYS A 20 -22.73 -23.38 -10.71
C CYS A 20 -22.65 -21.89 -11.06
N VAL A 21 -23.78 -21.25 -11.42
CA VAL A 21 -23.80 -19.83 -11.81
C VAL A 21 -23.62 -18.90 -10.60
N ILE A 22 -24.01 -19.34 -9.40
CA ILE A 22 -23.92 -18.53 -8.17
C ILE A 22 -22.47 -18.47 -7.63
N SER A 23 -21.61 -19.41 -8.01
CA SER A 23 -20.24 -19.51 -7.49
C SER A 23 -19.23 -18.52 -8.12
N ILE A 24 -19.59 -17.76 -9.16
CA ILE A 24 -18.63 -16.97 -9.95
C ILE A 24 -18.58 -15.49 -9.51
N SER A 25 -19.50 -15.03 -8.64
CA SER A 25 -19.63 -13.61 -8.27
C SER A 25 -18.57 -13.07 -7.28
N GLY A 26 -17.52 -13.84 -6.96
CA GLY A 26 -16.57 -13.52 -5.87
C GLY A 26 -15.18 -13.00 -6.28
N CYS A 27 -14.79 -13.08 -7.56
CA CYS A 27 -13.39 -12.84 -7.95
C CYS A 27 -12.96 -11.37 -8.04
N GLY A 28 -13.88 -10.40 -8.13
CA GLY A 28 -13.50 -8.97 -8.25
C GLY A 28 -13.11 -8.29 -6.94
N ARG A 29 -13.61 -8.78 -5.79
CA ARG A 29 -13.42 -8.13 -4.48
C ARG A 29 -12.08 -8.47 -3.80
N ILE A 30 -11.41 -9.52 -4.28
CA ILE A 30 -10.16 -10.03 -3.68
C ILE A 30 -8.97 -9.11 -4.00
N GLU A 31 -8.94 -8.52 -5.19
CA GLU A 31 -7.81 -7.70 -5.65
C GLU A 31 -7.70 -6.36 -4.89
N SER A 32 -8.82 -5.68 -4.71
CA SER A 32 -8.99 -4.46 -3.91
C SER A 32 -8.44 -4.60 -2.47
N ARG A 33 -8.91 -5.63 -1.77
CA ARG A 33 -8.48 -5.91 -0.40
C ARG A 33 -6.98 -6.22 -0.34
N GLY A 34 -6.48 -6.93 -1.34
CA GLY A 34 -5.06 -7.24 -1.48
C GLY A 34 -4.18 -5.99 -1.62
N GLN A 35 -4.62 -4.95 -2.33
CA GLN A 35 -3.85 -3.71 -2.48
C GLN A 35 -3.77 -2.91 -1.18
N ALA A 36 -4.88 -2.78 -0.45
CA ALA A 36 -4.90 -2.09 0.84
C ALA A 36 -4.06 -2.81 1.92
N ASP A 37 -4.09 -4.14 1.94
CA ASP A 37 -3.27 -4.96 2.83
C ASP A 37 -1.77 -4.85 2.47
N LYS A 38 -1.44 -4.80 1.18
CA LYS A 38 -0.07 -4.54 0.72
C LYS A 38 0.41 -3.16 1.14
N LEU A 39 -0.42 -2.13 1.01
CA LEU A 39 -0.09 -0.77 1.43
C LEU A 39 0.29 -0.73 2.90
N GLU A 40 -0.48 -1.38 3.77
CA GLU A 40 -0.21 -1.40 5.21
C GLU A 40 1.15 -2.03 5.56
N ARG A 41 1.50 -3.13 4.90
CA ARG A 41 2.82 -3.76 5.02
C ARG A 41 3.91 -2.82 4.55
N THR A 42 3.79 -2.28 3.34
CA THR A 42 4.80 -1.39 2.76
C THR A 42 5.02 -0.13 3.59
N VAL A 43 3.97 0.45 4.15
CA VAL A 43 4.05 1.62 5.05
C VAL A 43 4.80 1.29 6.34
N THR A 44 4.58 0.09 6.88
CA THR A 44 5.29 -0.41 8.07
C THR A 44 6.76 -0.69 7.77
N ASP A 45 7.05 -1.26 6.60
CA ASP A 45 8.41 -1.53 6.14
C ASP A 45 9.19 -0.22 5.94
N TYR A 46 8.58 0.78 5.29
CA TYR A 46 9.15 2.12 5.15
C TYR A 46 9.42 2.80 6.50
N ALA A 47 8.45 2.78 7.43
CA ALA A 47 8.64 3.35 8.76
C ALA A 47 9.76 2.62 9.54
N SER A 48 9.88 1.31 9.37
CA SER A 48 10.98 0.52 9.93
C SER A 48 12.31 0.94 9.31
N ALA A 49 12.39 1.07 7.98
CA ALA A 49 13.61 1.53 7.31
C ALA A 49 14.08 2.89 7.82
N LEU A 50 13.17 3.84 8.06
CA LEU A 50 13.48 5.11 8.70
C LEU A 50 14.06 4.94 10.11
N ARG A 51 13.39 4.14 10.97
CA ARG A 51 13.78 3.91 12.37
C ARG A 51 15.13 3.20 12.51
N TRP A 52 15.43 2.29 11.59
CA TRP A 52 16.68 1.53 11.59
C TRP A 52 17.80 2.19 10.78
N SER A 53 17.61 3.45 10.37
CA SER A 53 18.56 4.23 9.57
C SER A 53 18.96 3.53 8.26
N TYR A 54 18.07 2.70 7.70
CA TYR A 54 18.22 2.11 6.36
C TYR A 54 17.83 3.14 5.31
N TYR A 55 18.52 4.29 5.29
CA TYR A 55 18.12 5.44 4.49
C TYR A 55 18.15 5.19 2.99
N ARG A 56 19.06 4.35 2.50
CA ARG A 56 19.06 3.93 1.09
C ARG A 56 17.79 3.18 0.72
N GLU A 57 17.30 2.33 1.62
CA GLU A 57 16.04 1.61 1.43
C GLU A 57 14.85 2.57 1.55
N ALA A 58 14.81 3.41 2.58
CA ALA A 58 13.76 4.42 2.76
C ALA A 58 13.64 5.35 1.53
N VAL A 59 14.77 5.84 1.01
CA VAL A 59 14.82 6.67 -0.21
C VAL A 59 14.31 5.93 -1.43
N SER A 60 14.51 4.60 -1.52
CA SER A 60 14.05 3.81 -2.68
C SER A 60 12.53 3.72 -2.82
N TYR A 61 11.78 3.99 -1.75
CA TYR A 61 10.32 4.12 -1.81
C TYR A 61 9.89 5.41 -2.51
N HIS A 62 10.72 6.45 -2.47
CA HIS A 62 10.41 7.74 -3.07
C HIS A 62 10.72 7.71 -4.57
N VAL A 63 9.66 7.59 -5.36
CA VAL A 63 9.74 7.54 -6.82
C VAL A 63 8.54 8.29 -7.36
N THR A 64 8.82 9.33 -8.14
CA THR A 64 7.77 10.06 -8.84
C THR A 64 7.15 9.17 -9.93
N ARG A 65 5.93 9.49 -10.36
CA ARG A 65 5.24 8.75 -11.44
C ARG A 65 6.00 8.69 -12.77
N ASP A 66 6.89 9.64 -13.02
CA ASP A 66 7.79 9.63 -14.18
C ASP A 66 9.11 8.86 -13.94
N GLY A 67 9.22 8.15 -12.81
CA GLY A 67 10.31 7.25 -12.49
C GLY A 67 11.57 7.91 -11.93
N LYS A 68 11.48 9.14 -11.41
CA LYS A 68 12.63 9.85 -10.84
C LYS A 68 12.75 9.55 -9.35
N TYR A 69 13.99 9.39 -8.92
CA TYR A 69 14.36 9.28 -7.51
C TYR A 69 14.75 10.67 -6.97
N PRO A 70 14.54 10.93 -5.68
CA PRO A 70 15.00 12.16 -5.07
C PRO A 70 16.54 12.17 -4.99
N ASP A 71 17.12 13.37 -5.11
CA ASP A 71 18.54 13.60 -4.86
C ASP A 71 18.73 13.90 -3.37
N VAL A 72 19.27 12.93 -2.64
CA VAL A 72 19.41 13.00 -1.17
C VAL A 72 20.83 12.61 -0.78
N ASP A 73 21.43 13.40 0.10
CA ASP A 73 22.72 13.11 0.69
C ASP A 73 22.57 12.07 1.80
N ILE A 74 22.96 10.83 1.50
CA ILE A 74 22.88 9.71 2.45
C ILE A 74 23.82 9.93 3.65
N GLU A 75 24.99 10.56 3.46
CA GLU A 75 25.94 10.80 4.55
C GLU A 75 25.36 11.79 5.57
N GLU A 76 24.62 12.79 5.10
CA GLU A 76 23.89 13.70 6.00
C GLU A 76 22.75 12.99 6.73
N LEU A 77 22.07 12.03 6.10
CA LEU A 77 21.03 11.25 6.76
C LEU A 77 21.56 10.32 7.85
N GLU A 78 22.79 9.79 7.72
CA GLU A 78 23.40 8.93 8.74
C GLU A 78 23.56 9.62 10.10
N LYS A 79 23.49 10.96 10.14
CA LYS A 79 23.50 11.78 11.35
C LYS A 79 22.15 11.86 12.06
N ILE A 80 21.11 11.35 11.42
CA ILE A 80 19.73 11.33 11.93
C ILE A 80 19.43 9.96 12.52
N GLU A 81 18.73 9.96 13.64
CA GLU A 81 18.18 8.75 14.26
C GLU A 81 16.69 8.95 14.48
N VAL A 82 15.86 8.22 13.73
CA VAL A 82 14.41 8.29 13.90
C VAL A 82 14.02 7.45 15.11
N THR A 83 13.54 8.12 16.16
CA THR A 83 13.15 7.47 17.41
C THR A 83 11.70 7.03 17.41
N ASP A 84 10.83 7.75 16.67
CA ASP A 84 9.43 7.37 16.55
C ASP A 84 8.79 7.73 15.20
N VAL A 85 7.80 6.93 14.80
CA VAL A 85 6.97 7.17 13.61
C VAL A 85 5.52 6.84 13.99
N ASN A 86 4.68 7.87 14.10
CA ASN A 86 3.30 7.77 14.53
C ASN A 86 2.35 8.11 13.37
N PHE A 87 1.49 7.16 12.97
CA PHE A 87 0.55 7.38 11.88
C PHE A 87 -0.69 8.14 12.36
N ILE A 88 -0.83 9.38 11.90
CA ILE A 88 -1.92 10.29 12.28
C ILE A 88 -3.19 10.00 11.49
N SER A 89 -3.06 9.79 10.18
CA SER A 89 -4.21 9.46 9.33
C SER A 89 -3.81 8.71 8.06
N LYS A 90 -4.75 7.93 7.54
CA LYS A 90 -4.65 7.20 6.28
C LYS A 90 -5.96 7.35 5.52
N THR A 91 -5.88 7.91 4.32
CA THR A 91 -7.02 8.10 3.42
C THR A 91 -6.77 7.32 2.14
N LEU A 92 -7.58 6.30 1.88
CA LEU A 92 -7.52 5.55 0.63
C LEU A 92 -8.27 6.31 -0.47
N ILE A 93 -7.66 6.45 -1.64
CA ILE A 93 -8.25 7.12 -2.79
C ILE A 93 -8.72 6.02 -3.76
N PRO A 94 -10.05 5.86 -3.96
CA PRO A 94 -10.59 4.84 -4.86
C PRO A 94 -10.07 5.04 -6.28
N SER A 95 -9.70 3.94 -6.94
CA SER A 95 -9.39 3.95 -8.36
C SER A 95 -10.68 4.11 -9.19
N SER A 96 -10.55 4.72 -10.38
CA SER A 96 -11.60 4.69 -11.40
C SER A 96 -11.78 3.30 -12.02
N GLU A 97 -10.81 2.40 -11.83
CA GLU A 97 -10.90 0.99 -12.22
C GLU A 97 -11.59 0.17 -11.12
N LYS A 98 -12.45 -0.77 -11.53
CA LYS A 98 -13.37 -1.55 -10.67
C LYS A 98 -12.73 -1.95 -9.32
N ASP A 99 -13.27 -1.37 -8.25
CA ASP A 99 -13.03 -1.70 -6.84
C ASP A 99 -11.57 -1.57 -6.33
N GLY A 100 -10.60 -1.11 -7.11
CA GLY A 100 -9.18 -1.01 -6.66
C GLY A 100 -8.85 0.24 -5.81
N VAL A 101 -7.76 0.18 -5.05
CA VAL A 101 -7.14 1.34 -4.39
C VAL A 101 -5.73 1.45 -4.93
N ASN A 102 -5.48 2.47 -5.75
CA ASN A 102 -4.19 2.70 -6.40
C ASN A 102 -3.45 3.91 -5.82
N GLU A 103 -4.10 4.67 -4.95
CA GLU A 103 -3.50 5.84 -4.32
C GLU A 103 -3.98 5.94 -2.87
N ALA A 104 -3.12 6.46 -1.99
CA ALA A 104 -3.46 6.77 -0.62
C ALA A 104 -2.71 8.00 -0.14
N ARG A 105 -3.33 8.80 0.72
CA ARG A 105 -2.65 9.86 1.45
C ARG A 105 -2.43 9.42 2.89
N ILE A 106 -1.19 9.47 3.36
CA ILE A 106 -0.81 9.07 4.71
C ILE A 106 -0.11 10.24 5.38
N VAL A 107 -0.63 10.62 6.55
CA VAL A 107 -0.02 11.65 7.38
C VAL A 107 0.60 10.95 8.59
N ALA A 108 1.89 11.18 8.81
CA ALA A 108 2.63 10.64 9.93
C ALA A 108 3.39 11.74 10.67
N GLU A 109 3.63 11.52 11.94
CA GLU A 109 4.49 12.34 12.79
C GLU A 109 5.77 11.54 13.05
N VAL A 110 6.92 12.19 12.89
CA VAL A 110 8.23 11.57 13.03
C VAL A 110 9.01 12.33 14.08
N ILE A 111 9.45 11.60 15.10
CA ILE A 111 10.37 12.11 16.12
C ILE A 111 11.77 11.60 15.79
N TYR A 112 12.74 12.50 15.72
CA TYR A 112 14.11 12.17 15.38
C TYR A 112 15.13 12.94 16.23
N TYR A 113 16.27 12.31 16.44
CA TYR A 113 17.44 12.90 17.06
C TYR A 113 18.46 13.27 15.98
N ASN A 114 18.92 14.52 16.01
CA ASN A 114 20.02 15.00 15.16
C ASN A 114 21.32 14.91 15.96
N LYS A 115 22.22 14.00 15.56
CA LYS A 115 23.48 13.73 16.28
C LYS A 115 24.45 14.90 16.25
N ASP A 116 24.51 15.63 15.13
CA ASP A 116 25.42 16.78 14.98
C ASP A 116 25.01 17.94 15.91
N ARG A 117 23.70 18.15 16.07
CA ARG A 117 23.16 19.26 16.87
C ARG A 117 22.84 18.86 18.30
N GLY A 118 22.78 17.56 18.60
CA GLY A 118 22.36 17.04 19.88
C GLY A 118 20.89 17.34 20.23
N THR A 119 20.02 17.50 19.23
CA THR A 119 18.63 17.94 19.43
C THR A 119 17.62 16.87 19.04
N LEU A 120 16.60 16.68 19.89
CA LEU A 120 15.39 15.95 19.55
C LEU A 120 14.40 16.89 18.86
N LYS A 121 13.83 16.45 17.73
CA LYS A 121 12.89 17.22 16.92
C LYS A 121 11.74 16.35 16.47
N GLU A 122 10.67 17.02 16.08
CA GLU A 122 9.47 16.43 15.53
C GLU A 122 9.19 17.07 14.18
N MET A 123 8.65 16.28 13.25
CA MET A 123 8.14 16.78 11.97
C MET A 123 6.95 15.96 11.50
N GLN A 124 6.11 16.57 10.68
CA GLN A 124 5.00 15.89 10.03
C GLN A 124 5.39 15.51 8.60
N LEU A 125 5.09 14.27 8.22
CA LEU A 125 5.15 13.76 6.87
C LEU A 125 3.72 13.74 6.31
N ASP A 126 3.54 14.33 5.14
CA ASP A 126 2.30 14.25 4.37
C ASP A 126 2.62 13.58 3.03
N GLN A 127 2.32 12.29 2.94
CA GLN A 127 2.81 11.41 1.89
C GLN A 127 1.69 11.01 0.95
N ILE A 128 1.97 11.09 -0.35
CA ILE A 128 1.11 10.52 -1.39
C ILE A 128 1.72 9.19 -1.83
N TRP A 129 1.02 8.11 -1.53
CA TRP A 129 1.37 6.75 -1.88
C TRP A 129 0.64 6.35 -3.15
N TRP A 130 1.34 5.72 -4.10
CA TRP A 130 0.75 5.22 -5.34
C TRP A 130 1.21 3.80 -5.63
N TYR A 131 0.31 2.97 -6.17
CA TYR A 131 0.61 1.60 -6.54
C TYR A 131 1.18 1.55 -7.96
N ASN A 132 2.42 1.11 -8.09
CA ASN A 132 3.04 0.82 -9.37
C ASN A 132 2.69 -0.61 -9.80
N ALA A 133 1.89 -0.73 -10.86
CA ALA A 133 1.41 -2.02 -11.36
C ALA A 133 2.51 -2.86 -12.04
N GLU A 134 3.56 -2.23 -12.59
CA GLU A 134 4.66 -2.90 -13.29
C GLU A 134 5.51 -3.71 -12.31
N ILE A 135 5.93 -3.06 -11.22
CA ILE A 135 6.73 -3.69 -10.16
C ILE A 135 5.88 -4.26 -9.01
N LYS A 136 4.55 -4.08 -9.08
CA LYS A 136 3.56 -4.53 -8.09
C LYS A 136 3.86 -4.05 -6.66
N HIS A 137 4.32 -2.82 -6.54
CA HIS A 137 4.77 -2.24 -5.27
C HIS A 137 4.18 -0.84 -5.03
N TRP A 138 4.08 -0.46 -3.75
CA TRP A 138 3.65 0.88 -3.36
C TRP A 138 4.86 1.79 -3.25
N LEU A 139 4.75 2.99 -3.83
CA LEU A 139 5.79 4.00 -3.89
C LEU A 139 5.25 5.33 -3.36
N ILE A 140 6.14 6.24 -3.01
CA ILE A 140 5.86 7.57 -2.46
C ILE A 140 6.19 8.61 -3.53
N GLU A 141 5.20 9.42 -3.91
CA GLU A 141 5.33 10.49 -4.91
C GLU A 141 6.00 11.75 -4.34
N THR A 142 5.76 12.04 -3.06
CA THR A 142 6.24 13.24 -2.39
C THR A 142 7.75 13.17 -2.14
N ASP A 143 8.42 14.32 -2.05
CA ASP A 143 9.85 14.39 -1.77
C ASP A 143 10.25 13.69 -0.47
N PHE A 144 11.52 13.25 -0.40
CA PHE A 144 12.09 12.70 0.82
C PHE A 144 12.15 13.78 1.92
N PRO A 145 11.85 13.45 3.19
CA PRO A 145 11.81 14.44 4.24
C PRO A 145 13.15 15.15 4.49
N VAL A 146 13.07 16.46 4.69
CA VAL A 146 14.22 17.31 5.02
C VAL A 146 14.32 17.44 6.54
N PHE A 147 15.24 16.69 7.15
CA PHE A 147 15.56 16.79 8.57
C PHE A 147 16.32 18.09 8.86
N LYS A 148 16.05 18.71 10.02
CA LYS A 148 16.59 20.04 10.38
C LYS A 148 17.52 19.99 11.57
#